data_AF-A0A0D3JG10-F1
#
_entry.id   AF-A0A0D3JG10-F1
#
_cell.length_a   1.000
_cell.length_b   1.000
_cell.length_c   1.000
_cell.angle_alpha   90.00
_cell.angle_beta   90.00
_cell.angle_gamma   90.00
#
_symmetry.space_group_name_H-M   'P 1'
#
loop_
_entity.id
_entity.type
_entity.pdbx_description
1 polymer ?
#
loop_
_entity_poly.entity_id
_entity_poly.type
_entity_poly.pdbx_seq_one_letter_code
_entity_poly.pdbx_strand_id
1 'polypeptide(L)'
;MVDVARPDLEAFPAFATASGQYTTLQPADLVFLPYGWFHWLRNDDALSISLSFWSLSTKKERVPDVFSAHDLTLVRRNLEKHMAARFGAALFPQRMRRLLRLIDAGPGGETSDGVVGEVLAEARTLLGAVQVADPEKQDEFLRSMLRVRFEGEWQAHV
;
A
#
# COMPACT_ATOMS: atom_id res chain seq x y z
N MET A 1 13.01 -0.61 4.72
CA MET A 1 12.48 0.62 4.09
C MET A 1 13.57 1.19 3.20
N VAL A 2 13.26 1.92 2.12
CA VAL A 2 14.30 2.48 1.23
C VAL A 2 15.04 3.63 1.92
N ASP A 3 16.37 3.60 1.96
CA ASP A 3 17.20 4.78 2.27
C ASP A 3 17.24 5.68 1.02
N VAL A 4 16.56 6.82 1.07
CA VAL A 4 16.48 7.74 -0.07
C VAL A 4 17.85 8.33 -0.45
N ALA A 5 18.77 8.48 0.52
CA ALA A 5 20.09 9.03 0.25
C ALA A 5 21.04 7.99 -0.36
N ARG A 6 20.82 6.70 -0.08
CA ARG A 6 21.61 5.58 -0.60
C ARG A 6 20.69 4.38 -0.88
N PRO A 7 19.89 4.42 -1.97
CA PRO A 7 18.89 3.40 -2.23
C PRO A 7 19.54 2.09 -2.69
N ASP A 8 19.12 0.98 -2.07
CA ASP A 8 19.41 -0.37 -2.57
C ASP A 8 18.46 -0.68 -3.73
N LEU A 9 18.94 -0.49 -4.96
CA LEU A 9 18.16 -0.72 -6.18
C LEU A 9 18.07 -2.21 -6.57
N GLU A 10 18.88 -3.08 -5.97
CA GLU A 10 18.73 -4.53 -6.15
C GLU A 10 17.52 -5.03 -5.37
N ALA A 11 17.37 -4.58 -4.13
CA ALA A 11 16.21 -4.89 -3.30
C ALA A 11 14.95 -4.10 -3.73
N PHE A 12 15.11 -2.86 -4.21
CA PHE A 12 14.00 -1.97 -4.55
C PHE A 12 14.13 -1.38 -5.98
N PRO A 13 14.09 -2.21 -7.03
CA PRO A 13 14.36 -1.76 -8.41
C PRO A 13 13.37 -0.71 -8.91
N ALA A 14 12.12 -0.74 -8.45
CA ALA A 14 11.10 0.26 -8.80
C ALA A 14 11.45 1.68 -8.30
N PHE A 15 12.35 1.82 -7.32
CA PHE A 15 12.79 3.12 -6.83
C PHE A 15 13.66 3.86 -7.86
N ALA A 16 14.27 3.14 -8.81
CA ALA A 16 15.08 3.75 -9.87
C ALA A 16 14.28 4.71 -10.78
N THR A 17 12.95 4.50 -10.88
CA THR A 17 12.04 5.35 -11.67
C THR A 17 11.32 6.40 -10.83
N ALA A 18 11.61 6.49 -9.52
CA ALA A 18 10.97 7.46 -8.65
C ALA A 18 11.45 8.88 -8.97
N SER A 19 10.51 9.82 -9.08
CA SER A 19 10.80 11.25 -9.28
C SER A 19 10.24 12.06 -8.11
N GLY A 20 11.04 12.97 -7.57
CA GLY A 20 10.65 13.87 -6.48
C GLY A 20 10.57 15.34 -6.90
N GLN A 21 9.84 16.13 -6.11
CA GLN A 21 9.97 17.58 -6.11
C GLN A 21 10.86 17.98 -4.92
N TYR A 22 11.79 18.91 -5.14
CA TYR A 22 12.81 19.28 -4.15
C TYR A 22 12.73 20.76 -3.84
N THR A 23 12.89 21.10 -2.57
CA THR A 23 13.02 22.47 -2.09
C THR A 23 13.83 22.50 -0.79
N THR A 24 14.47 23.63 -0.51
CA THR A 24 15.17 23.89 0.76
C THR A 24 14.40 25.00 1.47
N LEU A 25 13.94 24.73 2.69
CA LEU A 25 13.15 25.68 3.47
C LEU A 25 14.06 26.55 4.33
N GLN A 26 13.82 27.85 4.30
CA GLN A 26 14.43 28.84 5.20
C GLN A 26 13.51 29.12 6.40
N PRO A 27 14.02 29.78 7.46
CA PRO A 27 13.18 30.20 8.57
C PRO A 27 11.97 31.01 8.09
N ALA A 28 10.79 30.67 8.60
CA ALA A 28 9.48 31.21 8.24
C ALA A 28 8.91 30.78 6.87
N ASP A 29 9.62 29.96 6.09
CA ASP A 29 9.02 29.35 4.90
C ASP A 29 7.91 28.36 5.28
N LEU A 30 6.92 28.25 4.40
CA LEU A 30 5.84 27.29 4.50
C LEU A 30 5.81 26.39 3.27
N VAL A 31 5.77 25.08 3.51
CA VAL A 31 5.49 24.10 2.47
C VAL A 31 4.11 23.49 2.69
N PHE A 32 3.32 23.42 1.62
CA PHE A 32 2.08 22.66 1.62
C PHE A 32 2.37 21.24 1.12
N LEU A 33 2.11 20.24 1.95
CA LEU A 33 2.22 18.83 1.61
C LEU A 33 0.82 18.24 1.41
N PRO A 34 0.40 17.94 0.17
CA PRO A 34 -0.93 17.38 -0.07
C PRO A 34 -1.10 16.01 0.59
N TYR A 35 -2.34 15.68 0.95
CA TYR A 35 -2.64 14.39 1.58
C TYR A 35 -2.21 13.21 0.69
N GLY A 36 -1.52 12.25 1.29
CA GLY A 36 -1.03 11.05 0.61
C GLY A 36 0.28 11.20 -0.14
N TRP A 37 0.92 12.37 -0.13
CA TRP A 37 2.25 12.56 -0.73
C TRP A 37 3.35 12.05 0.21
N PHE A 38 4.24 11.24 -0.33
CA PHE A 38 5.49 10.89 0.33
C PHE A 38 6.38 12.13 0.45
N HIS A 39 7.03 12.28 1.59
CA HIS A 39 7.97 13.37 1.86
C HIS A 39 9.15 12.84 2.66
N TRP A 40 10.35 13.21 2.23
CA TRP A 40 11.61 12.91 2.91
C TRP A 40 12.28 14.24 3.23
N LEU A 41 12.73 14.40 4.47
CA LEU A 41 13.34 15.62 4.96
C LEU A 41 14.71 15.31 5.55
N ARG A 42 15.64 16.23 5.36
CA ARG A 42 16.94 16.25 6.01
C ARG A 42 17.22 17.67 6.47
N ASN A 43 17.76 17.80 7.67
CA ASN A 43 18.26 19.07 8.17
C ASN A 43 19.67 19.30 7.62
N ASP A 44 19.90 20.46 7.02
CA ASP A 44 21.23 20.86 6.58
C ASP A 44 22.04 21.51 7.72
N ASP A 45 21.36 22.10 8.70
CA ASP A 45 21.96 22.69 9.90
C ASP A 45 21.95 21.75 11.09
N ALA A 46 22.88 22.00 12.04
CA ALA A 46 22.99 21.25 13.28
C ALA A 46 21.74 21.37 14.18
N LEU A 47 20.95 22.44 14.04
CA LEU A 47 19.69 22.64 14.74
C LEU A 47 18.63 23.16 13.76
N SER A 48 17.52 22.43 13.65
CA SER A 48 16.36 22.80 12.84
C SER A 48 15.08 22.52 13.64
N ILE A 49 14.14 23.47 13.61
CA ILE A 49 12.84 23.38 14.28
C ILE A 49 11.75 23.67 13.27
N SER A 50 10.80 22.74 13.13
CA SER A 50 9.66 22.86 12.23
C SER A 50 8.34 22.71 12.99
N LEU A 51 7.33 23.50 12.61
CA LEU A 51 5.96 23.33 13.08
C LEU A 51 5.08 22.84 11.92
N SER A 52 4.27 21.81 12.18
CA SER A 52 3.36 21.23 11.19
C SER A 52 1.91 21.37 11.62
N PHE A 53 1.06 21.83 10.70
CA PHE A 53 -0.39 21.94 10.90
C PHE A 53 -1.08 20.83 10.13
N TRP A 54 -1.83 19.98 10.85
CA TRP A 54 -2.55 18.87 10.26
C TRP A 54 -4.05 19.19 10.24
N SER A 55 -4.65 19.16 9.06
CA SER A 55 -6.10 19.22 8.89
C SER A 55 -6.64 17.87 8.45
N LEU A 56 -7.89 17.58 8.82
CA LEU A 56 -8.56 16.38 8.33
C LEU A 56 -8.87 16.57 6.84
N SER A 57 -8.57 15.54 6.05
CA SER A 57 -9.07 15.47 4.68
C SER A 57 -10.60 15.44 4.69
N THR A 58 -11.22 16.08 3.70
CA THR A 58 -12.67 15.99 3.51
C THR A 58 -13.08 14.53 3.35
N LYS A 59 -14.17 14.13 4.03
CA LYS A 59 -14.74 12.80 3.80
C LYS A 59 -15.27 12.76 2.38
N LYS A 60 -14.88 11.72 1.62
CA LYS A 60 -15.50 11.46 0.33
C LYS A 60 -16.93 10.97 0.57
N GLU A 61 -17.91 11.74 0.13
CA GLU A 61 -19.33 11.40 0.26
C GLU A 61 -19.80 10.38 -0.77
N ARG A 62 -19.04 10.23 -1.88
CA ARG A 62 -19.34 9.31 -2.97
C ARG A 62 -18.08 8.55 -3.38
N VAL A 63 -18.26 7.31 -3.80
CA VAL A 63 -17.22 6.52 -4.49
C VAL A 63 -16.96 7.16 -5.86
N PRO A 64 -15.71 7.53 -6.19
CA PRO A 64 -15.41 8.16 -7.47
C PRO A 64 -15.61 7.18 -8.63
N ASP A 65 -16.04 7.68 -9.79
CA ASP A 65 -16.21 6.88 -11.00
C ASP A 65 -14.86 6.51 -11.67
N VAL A 66 -13.77 7.18 -11.26
CA VAL A 66 -12.39 6.85 -11.64
C VAL A 66 -11.50 7.00 -10.41
N PHE A 67 -10.73 5.96 -10.10
CA PHE A 67 -9.83 5.97 -8.94
C PHE A 67 -8.48 6.60 -9.30
N SER A 68 -8.05 7.59 -8.52
CA SER A 68 -6.68 8.10 -8.59
C SER A 68 -5.68 7.09 -7.98
N ALA A 69 -4.38 7.27 -8.25
CA ALA A 69 -3.35 6.47 -7.59
C ALA A 69 -3.40 6.55 -6.05
N HIS A 70 -3.78 7.72 -5.52
CA HIS A 70 -4.01 7.89 -4.09
C HIS A 70 -5.21 7.07 -3.59
N ASP A 71 -6.32 7.07 -4.33
CA ASP A 71 -7.50 6.28 -3.98
C ASP A 71 -7.22 4.79 -3.95
N LEU A 72 -6.45 4.29 -4.94
CA LEU A 72 -6.01 2.90 -4.97
C LEU A 72 -5.13 2.54 -3.76
N THR A 73 -4.32 3.48 -3.28
CA THR A 73 -3.53 3.28 -2.04
C THR A 73 -4.45 3.14 -0.82
N LEU A 74 -5.52 3.93 -0.74
CA LEU A 74 -6.52 3.80 0.33
C LEU A 74 -7.29 2.48 0.25
N VAL A 75 -7.65 2.04 -0.96
CA VAL A 75 -8.29 0.72 -1.20
C VAL A 75 -7.37 -0.39 -0.71
N ARG A 76 -6.08 -0.40 -1.11
CA ARG A 76 -5.08 -1.38 -0.64
C ARG A 76 -5.02 -1.42 0.88
N ARG A 77 -4.82 -0.26 1.53
CA ARG A 77 -4.74 -0.16 2.99
C ARG A 77 -6.01 -0.66 3.69
N ASN A 78 -7.18 -0.33 3.16
CA ASN A 78 -8.45 -0.75 3.74
C ASN A 78 -8.68 -2.25 3.59
N LEU A 79 -8.33 -2.84 2.44
CA LEU A 79 -8.38 -4.28 2.23
C LEU A 79 -7.43 -5.01 3.19
N GLU A 80 -6.18 -4.54 3.34
CA GLU A 80 -5.25 -5.12 4.30
C GLU A 80 -5.77 -5.06 5.73
N LYS A 81 -6.33 -3.91 6.13
CA LYS A 81 -6.94 -3.74 7.46
C LYS A 81 -8.08 -4.73 7.67
N HIS A 82 -8.93 -4.90 6.65
CA HIS A 82 -10.05 -5.85 6.68
C HIS A 82 -9.57 -7.29 6.80
N MET A 83 -8.58 -7.68 5.98
CA MET A 83 -7.95 -9.01 6.02
C MET A 83 -7.27 -9.27 7.37
N ALA A 84 -6.57 -8.28 7.93
CA ALA A 84 -5.91 -8.40 9.23
C ALA A 84 -6.91 -8.64 10.37
N ALA A 85 -8.06 -7.98 10.33
CA ALA A 85 -9.14 -8.18 11.30
C ALA A 85 -9.71 -9.61 11.24
N ARG A 86 -9.82 -10.20 10.04
CA ARG A 86 -10.30 -11.58 9.84
C ARG A 86 -9.25 -12.62 10.22
N PHE A 87 -7.99 -12.40 9.87
CA PHE A 87 -6.92 -13.38 10.08
C PHE A 87 -6.34 -13.39 11.48
N GLY A 88 -6.49 -12.30 12.24
CA GLY A 88 -5.82 -12.11 13.52
C GLY A 88 -4.32 -11.84 13.34
N ALA A 89 -3.77 -10.97 14.20
CA ALA A 89 -2.41 -10.44 14.03
C ALA A 89 -1.32 -11.53 14.02
N ALA A 90 -1.47 -12.59 14.83
CA ALA A 90 -0.44 -13.62 14.99
C ALA A 90 -0.22 -14.47 13.72
N LEU A 91 -1.29 -14.75 12.96
CA LEU A 91 -1.23 -15.60 11.77
C LEU A 91 -1.22 -14.79 10.46
N PHE A 92 -1.32 -13.47 10.55
CA PHE A 92 -1.49 -12.58 9.41
C PHE A 92 -0.45 -12.79 8.31
N PRO A 93 0.89 -12.79 8.58
CA PRO A 93 1.87 -12.97 7.50
C PRO A 93 1.77 -14.33 6.80
N GLN A 94 1.53 -15.41 7.55
CA GLN A 94 1.42 -16.76 7.01
C GLN A 94 0.16 -16.92 6.16
N ARG A 95 -0.97 -16.38 6.63
CA ARG A 95 -2.25 -16.41 5.92
C ARG A 95 -2.23 -15.53 4.66
N MET A 96 -1.57 -14.38 4.69
CA MET A 96 -1.40 -13.53 3.50
C MET A 96 -0.54 -14.19 2.42
N ARG A 97 0.55 -14.87 2.79
CA ARG A 97 1.33 -15.69 1.84
C ARG A 97 0.51 -16.84 1.27
N ARG A 98 -0.33 -17.48 2.09
CA ARG A 98 -1.21 -18.56 1.63
C ARG A 98 -2.26 -18.04 0.64
N LEU A 99 -2.86 -16.88 0.92
CA LEU A 99 -3.80 -16.21 0.03
C LEU A 99 -3.15 -15.85 -1.31
N LEU A 100 -1.90 -15.38 -1.31
CA LEU A 100 -1.13 -15.13 -2.53
C LEU A 100 -0.90 -16.41 -3.35
N ARG A 101 -0.57 -17.53 -2.71
CA ARG A 101 -0.45 -18.83 -3.41
C ARG A 101 -1.77 -19.27 -4.06
N LEU A 102 -2.91 -19.03 -3.39
CA LEU A 102 -4.23 -19.34 -3.97
C LEU A 102 -4.53 -18.46 -5.20
N ILE A 103 -4.16 -17.18 -5.17
CA ILE A 103 -4.30 -16.28 -6.33
C ILE A 103 -3.41 -16.75 -7.49
N ASP A 104 -2.19 -17.23 -7.20
CA ASP A 104 -1.26 -17.71 -8.22
C ASP A 104 -1.64 -19.09 -8.78
N ALA A 105 -2.36 -19.92 -8.02
CA ALA A 105 -2.90 -21.20 -8.47
C ALA A 105 -4.09 -21.07 -9.43
N GLY A 106 -4.68 -19.88 -9.56
CA GLY A 106 -5.81 -19.61 -10.44
C GLY A 106 -7.16 -20.19 -9.94
N PRO A 107 -8.24 -20.02 -10.71
CA PRO A 107 -9.62 -20.33 -10.29
C PRO A 107 -9.91 -21.82 -10.02
N GLY A 108 -8.95 -22.72 -10.24
CA GLY A 108 -9.06 -24.16 -9.96
C GLY A 108 -8.29 -24.66 -8.72
N GLY A 109 -7.54 -23.80 -8.03
CA GLY A 109 -6.90 -24.14 -6.75
C GLY A 109 -7.94 -24.23 -5.63
N GLU A 110 -7.83 -25.24 -4.76
CA GLU A 110 -8.79 -25.57 -3.69
C GLU A 110 -9.48 -24.34 -3.08
N THR A 111 -10.74 -24.14 -3.43
CA THR A 111 -11.64 -23.14 -2.82
C THR A 111 -12.01 -23.48 -1.38
N SER A 112 -11.60 -24.65 -0.87
CA SER A 112 -11.88 -25.13 0.49
C SER A 112 -10.79 -24.79 1.51
N ASP A 113 -10.07 -23.67 1.35
CA ASP A 113 -9.01 -23.26 2.31
C ASP A 113 -9.54 -22.52 3.55
N GLY A 114 -10.71 -22.97 4.05
CA GLY A 114 -11.41 -22.40 5.20
C GLY A 114 -11.44 -20.87 5.20
N VAL A 115 -10.96 -20.28 6.30
CA VAL A 115 -10.92 -18.82 6.51
C VAL A 115 -10.13 -18.08 5.42
N VAL A 116 -9.10 -18.68 4.82
CA VAL A 116 -8.29 -18.02 3.78
C VAL A 116 -9.08 -17.90 2.48
N GLY A 117 -9.83 -18.95 2.10
CA GLY A 117 -10.72 -18.93 0.94
C GLY A 117 -11.87 -17.93 1.10
N GLU A 118 -12.48 -17.89 2.29
CA GLU A 118 -13.55 -16.92 2.62
C GLU A 118 -13.08 -15.47 2.49
N VAL A 119 -11.89 -15.16 3.03
CA VAL A 119 -11.33 -13.80 2.95
C VAL A 119 -10.94 -13.41 1.53
N LEU A 120 -10.48 -14.36 0.71
CA LEU A 120 -10.21 -14.11 -0.71
C LEU A 120 -11.51 -13.81 -1.49
N ALA A 121 -12.58 -14.58 -1.26
CA ALA A 121 -13.87 -14.35 -1.89
C ALA A 121 -14.49 -12.99 -1.47
N GLU A 122 -14.35 -12.63 -0.20
CA GLU A 122 -14.77 -11.33 0.32
C GLU A 122 -13.96 -10.18 -0.30
N ALA A 123 -12.64 -10.33 -0.39
CA ALA A 123 -11.78 -9.33 -1.02
C ALA A 123 -12.15 -9.08 -2.50
N ARG A 124 -12.43 -10.15 -3.26
CA ARG A 124 -12.93 -10.04 -4.64
C ARG A 124 -14.28 -9.33 -4.71
N THR A 125 -15.20 -9.65 -3.78
CA THR A 125 -16.50 -8.96 -3.66
C THR A 125 -16.32 -7.47 -3.41
N LEU A 126 -15.44 -7.09 -2.48
CA LEU A 126 -15.13 -5.70 -2.17
C LEU A 126 -14.48 -4.97 -3.36
N LEU A 127 -13.61 -5.66 -4.12
CA LEU A 127 -12.99 -5.12 -5.33
C LEU A 127 -14.00 -4.89 -6.47
N GLY A 128 -14.95 -5.81 -6.66
CA GLY A 128 -16.10 -5.57 -7.55
C GLY A 128 -16.91 -4.34 -7.12
N ALA A 129 -17.05 -4.15 -5.80
CA ALA A 129 -17.52 -2.94 -5.10
C ALA A 129 -17.00 -1.61 -5.66
N VAL A 130 -15.70 -1.59 -6.00
CA VAL A 130 -14.92 -0.39 -6.33
C VAL A 130 -14.50 -0.38 -7.80
N GLN A 131 -15.35 -0.93 -8.68
CA GLN A 131 -15.19 -0.94 -10.14
C GLN A 131 -14.00 -1.74 -10.68
N VAL A 132 -13.37 -2.61 -9.88
CA VAL A 132 -12.51 -3.68 -10.40
C VAL A 132 -13.39 -4.90 -10.65
N ALA A 133 -14.29 -4.79 -11.64
CA ALA A 133 -15.33 -5.79 -11.87
C ALA A 133 -14.83 -7.07 -12.56
N ASP A 134 -13.73 -6.95 -13.32
CA ASP A 134 -13.11 -8.05 -14.04
C ASP A 134 -12.32 -8.96 -13.06
N PRO A 135 -12.68 -10.25 -12.91
CA PRO A 135 -11.99 -11.18 -12.02
C PRO A 135 -10.48 -11.28 -12.26
N GLU A 136 -10.02 -11.16 -13.51
CA GLU A 136 -8.58 -11.19 -13.80
C GLU A 136 -7.87 -9.95 -13.24
N LYS A 137 -8.50 -8.78 -13.37
CA LYS A 137 -7.99 -7.52 -12.81
C LYS A 137 -8.06 -7.50 -11.28
N GLN A 138 -9.03 -8.17 -10.68
CA GLN A 138 -9.09 -8.34 -9.22
C GLN A 138 -7.88 -9.13 -8.72
N ASP A 139 -7.59 -10.25 -9.37
CA ASP A 139 -6.46 -11.11 -9.01
C ASP A 139 -5.12 -10.43 -9.30
N GLU A 140 -5.00 -9.69 -10.41
CA GLU A 140 -3.82 -8.85 -10.69
C GLU A 140 -3.63 -7.78 -9.61
N PHE A 141 -4.71 -7.10 -9.21
CA PHE A 141 -4.65 -6.10 -8.14
C PHE A 141 -4.21 -6.71 -6.81
N LEU A 142 -4.82 -7.83 -6.39
CA LEU A 142 -4.47 -8.52 -5.16
C LEU A 142 -3.03 -9.05 -5.22
N ARG A 143 -2.62 -9.65 -6.33
CA ARG A 143 -1.24 -10.11 -6.56
C ARG A 143 -0.25 -8.96 -6.42
N SER A 144 -0.51 -7.81 -7.06
CA SER A 144 0.35 -6.63 -6.92
C SER A 144 0.44 -6.12 -5.49
N MET A 145 -0.66 -6.18 -4.72
CA MET A 145 -0.69 -5.78 -3.31
C MET A 145 0.15 -6.72 -2.44
N LEU A 146 0.02 -8.02 -2.66
CA LEU A 146 0.56 -9.06 -1.78
C LEU A 146 1.99 -9.44 -2.11
N ARG A 147 2.38 -9.50 -3.39
CA ARG A 147 3.75 -9.84 -3.80
C ARG A 147 4.74 -8.84 -3.28
N VAL A 148 4.45 -7.56 -3.55
CA VAL A 148 5.20 -6.45 -2.97
C VAL A 148 5.28 -6.70 -1.48
N ARG A 149 4.15 -6.99 -0.81
CA ARG A 149 4.09 -7.09 0.65
C ARG A 149 4.78 -8.28 1.33
N PHE A 150 4.73 -9.46 0.73
CA PHE A 150 4.96 -10.73 1.44
C PHE A 150 5.93 -11.69 0.74
N GLU A 151 6.33 -11.38 -0.50
CA GLU A 151 7.38 -12.10 -1.23
C GLU A 151 8.71 -11.34 -1.31
N GLY A 152 8.71 -10.02 -1.06
CA GLY A 152 9.95 -9.26 -0.90
C GLY A 152 10.76 -9.73 0.32
N GLU A 153 12.09 -9.74 0.20
CA GLU A 153 13.03 -9.94 1.31
C GLU A 153 13.11 -8.72 2.26
N TRP A 154 12.19 -7.79 2.16
CA TRP A 154 12.16 -6.58 2.97
C TRP A 154 11.98 -6.77 4.48
N GLN A 155 11.60 -7.97 4.97
CA GLN A 155 11.71 -8.28 6.40
C GLN A 155 13.18 -8.44 6.87
N ALA A 156 14.11 -8.69 5.95
CA ALA A 156 15.55 -8.71 6.23
C ALA A 156 16.17 -7.29 6.26
N HIS A 157 15.42 -6.26 5.86
CA HIS A 157 15.89 -4.88 5.69
C HIS A 157 15.10 -3.86 6.53
N VAL A 158 14.45 -4.30 7.61
CA VAL A 158 13.75 -3.47 8.61
C VAL A 158 14.23 -3.84 10.00
#